data_AF-A0A2V9CLT5-F1
#
_entry.id   AF-A0A2V9CLT5-F1
#
_cell.length_a   1.000
_cell.length_b   1.000
_cell.length_c   1.000
_cell.angle_alpha   90.00
_cell.angle_beta   90.00
_cell.angle_gamma   90.00
#
_symmetry.space_group_name_H-M   'P 1'
#
loop_
_entity.id
_entity.type
_entity.pdbx_description
1 polymer ?
#
loop_
_entity_poly.entity_id
_entity_poly.type
_entity_poly.pdbx_seq_one_letter_code
_entity_poly.pdbx_strand_id
1 'polypeptide(L)'
;MKDRLLRKRRALITSPLEWQMTAAPVPHPVIPVLAERGGTQLQTPRPTLLVDTREQNPFNFSRFQEWFAGIEKKALPLGDYSVAGLEDVCVVERKDLSDLVHSCTADRMAFVKRLRLMAQHPHRLLVVTSTLSQMKSPHAHTNVDPNRTMQFLVATLVGLQVPFICSETHELGEELVGSYLYQVHLYHWLESHDYGRFLSDHDL
;
A
#
# COMPACT_ATOMS: atom_id res chain seq x y z
N MET A 1 9.73 -29.98 36.51
CA MET A 1 8.61 -30.65 35.80
C MET A 1 7.29 -30.25 36.43
N LYS A 2 6.51 -29.37 35.78
CA LYS A 2 5.12 -29.65 35.38
C LYS A 2 4.52 -28.44 34.68
N ASP A 3 4.12 -28.71 33.44
CA ASP A 3 3.47 -27.83 32.48
C ASP A 3 2.43 -26.90 33.08
N ARG A 4 2.60 -25.60 32.84
CA ARG A 4 1.49 -24.65 32.89
C ARG A 4 0.74 -24.78 31.57
N LEU A 5 -0.12 -25.78 31.50
CA LEU A 5 -1.08 -25.96 30.39
C LEU A 5 -1.85 -24.66 30.19
N LEU A 6 -1.49 -23.93 29.13
CA LEU A 6 -2.29 -22.85 28.56
C LEU A 6 -3.62 -23.48 28.15
N ARG A 7 -4.62 -23.35 29.02
CA ARG A 7 -5.99 -23.79 28.77
C ARG A 7 -6.51 -22.96 27.60
N LYS A 8 -6.36 -23.45 26.36
CA LYS A 8 -6.97 -22.89 25.16
C LYS A 8 -8.48 -22.80 25.43
N ARG A 9 -8.96 -21.60 25.77
CA ARG A 9 -10.39 -21.32 25.78
C ARG A 9 -10.85 -21.51 24.34
N ARG A 10 -11.61 -22.57 24.09
CA ARG A 10 -12.30 -22.78 22.82
C ARG A 10 -13.25 -21.60 22.66
N ALA A 11 -12.98 -20.73 21.69
CA ALA A 11 -13.93 -19.69 21.34
C ALA A 11 -15.23 -20.38 20.93
N LEU A 12 -16.37 -19.96 21.51
CA LEU A 12 -17.70 -20.50 21.19
C LEU A 12 -18.15 -20.17 19.76
N ILE A 13 -17.35 -19.38 19.05
CA ILE A 13 -17.48 -19.05 17.64
C ILE A 13 -16.23 -19.64 16.97
N THR A 14 -16.39 -20.67 16.15
CA THR A 14 -15.34 -21.11 15.23
C THR A 14 -14.99 -19.93 14.34
N SER A 15 -13.70 -19.61 14.21
CA SER A 15 -13.27 -18.56 13.31
C SER A 15 -13.78 -18.88 11.90
N PRO A 16 -14.51 -17.97 11.23
CA PRO A 16 -14.87 -18.18 9.82
C PRO A 16 -13.64 -18.28 8.89
N LEU A 17 -12.43 -18.03 9.42
CA LEU A 17 -11.15 -18.18 8.73
C LEU A 17 -10.73 -19.63 8.45
N GLU A 18 -11.43 -20.67 8.94
CA GLU A 18 -11.18 -22.04 8.46
C GLU A 18 -11.52 -22.23 6.96
N TRP A 19 -12.10 -21.23 6.30
CA TRP A 19 -12.58 -21.35 4.91
C TRP A 19 -11.64 -20.99 3.77
N GLN A 20 -10.43 -20.46 3.99
CA GLN A 20 -9.57 -20.13 2.84
C GLN A 20 -8.11 -20.50 3.05
N MET A 21 -7.80 -21.76 2.75
CA MET A 21 -6.42 -22.22 2.46
C MET A 21 -6.09 -22.22 0.96
N THR A 22 -6.99 -21.70 0.11
CA THR A 22 -6.81 -21.61 -1.35
C THR A 22 -7.23 -20.23 -1.85
N ALA A 23 -6.55 -19.18 -1.42
CA ALA A 23 -6.66 -17.89 -2.08
C ALA A 23 -6.07 -18.01 -3.49
N ALA A 24 -6.86 -17.66 -4.51
CA ALA A 24 -6.46 -17.66 -5.92
C ALA A 24 -6.83 -16.31 -6.53
N PRO A 25 -5.95 -15.29 -6.45
CA PRO A 25 -6.21 -13.98 -7.02
C PRO A 25 -6.51 -14.08 -8.52
N VAL A 26 -7.49 -13.30 -8.99
CA VAL A 26 -7.82 -13.19 -10.42
C VAL A 26 -6.80 -12.28 -11.12
N PRO A 27 -6.70 -12.34 -12.46
CA PRO A 27 -5.89 -11.38 -13.21
C PRO A 27 -6.34 -9.94 -12.96
N HIS A 28 -5.39 -9.01 -13.00
CA HIS A 28 -5.65 -7.58 -12.92
C HIS A 28 -6.55 -7.09 -14.06
N PRO A 29 -7.29 -5.98 -13.87
CA PRO A 29 -8.12 -5.42 -14.93
C PRO A 29 -7.26 -4.83 -16.07
N VAL A 30 -7.90 -4.58 -17.21
CA VAL A 30 -7.26 -3.91 -18.36
C VAL A 30 -6.90 -2.46 -18.03
N ILE A 31 -7.73 -1.78 -17.23
CA ILE A 31 -7.51 -0.43 -16.71
C ILE A 31 -7.96 -0.39 -15.24
N PRO A 32 -7.29 0.37 -14.34
CA PRO A 32 -7.63 0.35 -12.91
C PRO A 32 -9.04 0.85 -12.61
N VAL A 33 -9.47 1.88 -13.32
CA VAL A 33 -10.79 2.49 -13.19
C VAL A 33 -11.12 3.22 -14.50
N LEU A 34 -12.39 3.20 -14.88
CA LEU A 34 -12.93 4.00 -15.98
C LEU A 34 -13.55 5.26 -15.39
N ALA A 35 -13.22 6.43 -15.94
CA ALA A 35 -13.89 7.66 -15.59
C ALA A 35 -15.12 7.81 -16.49
N GLU A 36 -16.32 7.79 -15.91
CA GLU A 36 -17.57 7.98 -16.64
C GLU A 36 -18.35 9.18 -16.10
N ARG A 37 -19.20 9.79 -16.94
CA ARG A 37 -20.14 10.82 -16.52
C ARG A 37 -21.41 10.71 -17.32
N GLY A 38 -22.52 10.39 -16.64
CA GLY A 38 -23.82 10.23 -17.29
C GLY A 38 -23.82 9.14 -18.38
N GLY A 39 -23.07 8.06 -18.16
CA GLY A 39 -22.93 6.93 -19.12
C GLY A 39 -22.00 7.22 -20.31
N THR A 40 -21.26 8.32 -20.29
CA THR A 40 -20.21 8.62 -21.29
C THR A 40 -18.84 8.51 -20.65
N GLN A 41 -17.96 7.71 -21.24
CA GLN A 41 -16.56 7.60 -20.82
C GLN A 41 -15.81 8.90 -21.09
N LEU A 42 -15.15 9.44 -20.06
CA LEU A 42 -14.27 10.58 -20.15
C LEU A 42 -12.91 10.15 -20.69
N GLN A 43 -12.37 10.92 -21.64
CA GLN A 43 -11.01 10.72 -22.13
C GLN A 43 -10.04 11.43 -21.18
N THR A 44 -9.45 10.67 -20.26
CA THR A 44 -8.52 11.18 -19.25
C THR A 44 -7.08 10.80 -19.59
N PRO A 45 -6.09 11.67 -19.36
CA PRO A 45 -4.70 11.31 -19.56
C PRO A 45 -4.28 10.20 -18.59
N ARG A 46 -3.39 9.32 -19.05
CA ARG A 46 -2.73 8.33 -18.20
C ARG A 46 -1.59 8.99 -17.40
N PRO A 47 -1.34 8.59 -16.14
CA PRO A 47 -0.23 9.11 -15.37
C PRO A 47 1.12 8.62 -15.89
N THR A 48 2.18 9.38 -15.65
CA THR A 48 3.55 8.85 -15.66
C THR A 48 3.94 8.43 -14.26
N LEU A 49 4.24 7.14 -14.08
CA LEU A 49 4.63 6.58 -12.79
C LEU A 49 6.11 6.88 -12.51
N LEU A 50 6.42 7.33 -11.30
CA LEU A 50 7.78 7.55 -10.85
C LEU A 50 8.21 6.45 -9.87
N VAL A 51 9.40 5.90 -10.09
CA VAL A 51 10.07 4.93 -9.19
C VAL A 51 11.34 5.55 -8.64
N ASP A 52 11.51 5.54 -7.32
CA ASP A 52 12.73 6.03 -6.69
C ASP A 52 13.94 5.21 -7.12
N THR A 53 15.03 5.88 -7.51
CA THR A 53 16.25 5.21 -7.99
C THR A 53 17.01 4.44 -6.90
N ARG A 54 16.73 4.69 -5.61
CA ARG A 54 17.41 4.06 -4.47
C ARG A 54 16.68 2.81 -3.97
N GLU A 55 15.43 2.61 -4.39
CA GLU A 55 14.67 1.40 -4.07
C GLU A 55 15.38 0.19 -4.69
N GLN A 56 15.83 -0.75 -3.84
CA GLN A 56 16.70 -1.86 -4.27
C GLN A 56 15.93 -2.96 -4.99
N ASN A 57 14.67 -3.17 -4.60
CA ASN A 57 13.82 -4.21 -5.15
C ASN A 57 12.50 -3.63 -5.65
N PRO A 58 12.51 -2.69 -6.61
CA PRO A 58 11.31 -1.97 -6.98
C PRO A 58 10.30 -2.89 -7.65
N PHE A 59 9.04 -2.53 -7.50
CA PHE A 59 7.98 -3.00 -8.39
C PHE A 59 8.32 -2.69 -9.86
N ASN A 60 8.02 -3.62 -10.75
CA ASN A 60 8.49 -3.60 -12.15
C ASN A 60 7.54 -2.81 -13.07
N PHE A 61 6.24 -2.89 -12.78
CA PHE A 61 5.10 -2.31 -13.50
C PHE A 61 5.00 -2.68 -14.99
N SER A 62 5.85 -3.55 -15.54
CA SER A 62 5.80 -3.92 -16.97
C SER A 62 4.46 -4.51 -17.41
N ARG A 63 3.80 -5.33 -16.57
CA ARG A 63 2.46 -5.87 -16.86
C ARG A 63 1.34 -4.83 -16.82
N PHE A 64 1.63 -3.62 -16.33
CA PHE A 64 0.72 -2.48 -16.22
C PHE A 64 1.11 -1.33 -17.14
N GLN A 65 1.93 -1.57 -18.18
CA GLN A 65 2.36 -0.51 -19.11
C GLN A 65 1.18 0.26 -19.71
N GLU A 66 0.06 -0.42 -20.00
CA GLU A 66 -1.16 0.21 -20.51
C GLU A 66 -1.93 1.05 -19.48
N TRP A 67 -1.56 1.01 -18.20
CA TRP A 67 -2.15 1.89 -17.19
C TRP A 67 -1.49 3.26 -17.21
N PHE A 68 -0.27 3.37 -17.73
CA PHE A 68 0.56 4.57 -17.62
C PHE A 68 0.89 5.16 -18.99
N ALA A 69 1.17 6.46 -19.02
CA ALA A 69 1.80 7.09 -20.17
C ALA A 69 3.30 6.75 -20.26
N GLY A 70 3.90 6.43 -19.11
CA GLY A 70 5.29 6.00 -18.99
C GLY A 70 5.63 5.60 -17.55
N ILE A 71 6.77 4.92 -17.40
CA ILE A 71 7.37 4.58 -16.10
C ILE A 71 8.78 5.16 -16.11
N GLU A 72 9.07 6.05 -15.17
CA GLU A 72 10.35 6.74 -15.08
C GLU A 72 11.05 6.44 -13.75
N LYS A 73 12.36 6.18 -13.81
CA LYS A 73 13.20 6.08 -12.62
C LYS A 73 13.81 7.44 -12.32
N LYS A 74 13.52 7.99 -11.14
CA LYS A 74 13.97 9.32 -10.70
C LYS A 74 14.25 9.29 -9.21
N ALA A 75 15.27 10.02 -8.75
CA ALA A 75 15.46 10.21 -7.31
C ALA A 75 14.31 11.08 -6.76
N LEU A 76 13.45 10.50 -5.92
CA LEU A 76 12.33 11.18 -5.28
C LEU A 76 12.80 11.89 -4.00
N PRO A 77 12.22 13.04 -3.64
CA PRO A 77 12.49 13.66 -2.35
C PRO A 77 12.00 12.79 -1.18
N LEU A 78 10.91 12.04 -1.39
CA LEU A 78 10.24 11.23 -0.38
C LEU A 78 9.45 10.09 -1.06
N GLY A 79 9.31 8.95 -0.36
CA GLY A 79 8.66 7.75 -0.87
C GLY A 79 9.54 6.95 -1.84
N ASP A 80 8.99 5.83 -2.27
CA ASP A 80 9.56 4.92 -3.27
C ASP A 80 8.81 5.04 -4.61
N TYR A 81 7.55 5.50 -4.57
CA TYR A 81 6.74 5.74 -5.76
C TYR A 81 5.93 7.02 -5.67
N SER A 82 5.70 7.65 -6.83
CA SER A 82 4.85 8.83 -6.99
C SER A 82 4.34 8.95 -8.44
N VAL A 83 3.66 10.05 -8.77
CA VAL A 83 3.21 10.41 -10.12
C VAL A 83 3.93 11.68 -10.56
N ALA A 84 4.40 11.72 -11.81
CA ALA A 84 5.06 12.90 -12.35
C ALA A 84 4.16 14.14 -12.31
N GLY A 85 4.67 15.25 -11.77
CA GLY A 85 3.93 16.48 -11.56
C GLY A 85 3.13 16.52 -10.26
N LEU A 86 3.07 15.41 -9.52
CA LEU A 86 2.34 15.28 -8.26
C LEU A 86 3.23 14.80 -7.11
N GLU A 87 4.56 14.95 -7.22
CA GLU A 87 5.51 14.48 -6.21
C GLU A 87 5.27 15.07 -4.80
N ASP A 88 4.84 16.34 -4.73
CA ASP A 88 4.52 17.01 -3.46
C ASP A 88 3.10 16.68 -2.94
N VAL A 89 2.33 15.89 -3.70
CA VAL A 89 0.93 15.57 -3.42
C VAL A 89 0.73 14.09 -3.11
N CYS A 90 1.44 13.21 -3.83
CA CYS A 90 1.31 11.77 -3.76
C CYS A 90 2.62 11.10 -3.38
N VAL A 91 2.62 10.35 -2.27
CA VAL A 91 3.77 9.60 -1.79
C VAL A 91 3.37 8.18 -1.41
N VAL A 92 4.09 7.20 -1.97
CA VAL A 92 3.95 5.80 -1.58
C VAL A 92 5.29 5.31 -1.06
N GLU A 93 5.29 4.81 0.18
CA GLU A 93 6.41 4.08 0.78
C GLU A 93 6.10 2.59 0.71
N ARG A 94 7.09 1.77 0.35
CA ARG A 94 6.98 0.33 0.41
C ARG A 94 7.98 -0.24 1.42
N LYS A 95 7.55 -1.25 2.17
CA LYS A 95 8.45 -2.07 2.98
C LYS A 95 8.11 -3.54 2.86
N ASP A 96 9.12 -4.39 2.81
CA ASP A 96 8.93 -5.80 3.12
C ASP A 96 8.87 -6.02 4.65
N LEU A 97 8.58 -7.26 5.05
CA LEU A 97 8.42 -7.58 6.46
C LEU A 97 9.73 -7.41 7.25
N SER A 98 10.86 -7.82 6.69
CA SER A 98 12.18 -7.68 7.31
C SER A 98 12.53 -6.21 7.57
N ASP A 99 12.36 -5.38 6.55
CA ASP A 99 12.64 -3.95 6.59
C ASP A 99 11.71 -3.22 7.53
N LEU A 100 10.44 -3.64 7.62
CA LEU A 100 9.50 -3.09 8.59
C LEU A 100 9.92 -3.43 10.01
N VAL A 101 10.28 -4.68 10.30
CA VAL A 101 10.73 -5.09 11.64
C VAL A 101 12.01 -4.37 12.03
N HIS A 102 12.95 -4.22 11.09
CA HIS A 102 14.17 -3.44 11.28
C HIS A 102 13.86 -1.97 11.58
N SER A 103 12.97 -1.35 10.81
CA SER A 103 12.51 0.03 11.03
C SER A 103 11.67 0.21 12.28
N CYS A 104 11.05 -0.83 12.84
CA CYS A 104 10.38 -0.74 14.14
C CYS A 104 11.37 -0.80 15.32
N THR A 105 12.63 -1.16 15.06
CA THR A 105 13.65 -1.40 16.07
C THR A 105 14.86 -0.49 15.91
N ALA A 106 15.82 -0.85 15.04
CA ALA A 106 17.09 -0.17 14.89
C ALA A 106 16.93 1.22 14.26
N ASP A 107 16.15 1.29 13.17
CA ASP A 107 16.02 2.52 12.36
C ASP A 107 14.76 3.34 12.69
N ARG A 108 14.18 3.10 13.86
CA ARG A 108 12.88 3.66 14.24
C ARG A 108 12.80 5.17 14.18
N MET A 109 13.85 5.87 14.61
CA MET A 109 13.86 7.34 14.58
C MET A 109 13.81 7.87 13.15
N ALA A 110 14.60 7.28 12.24
CA ALA A 110 14.64 7.66 10.84
C ALA A 110 13.30 7.36 10.16
N PHE A 111 12.73 6.17 10.41
CA PHE A 111 11.45 5.79 9.81
C PHE A 111 10.29 6.65 10.31
N VAL A 112 10.21 6.93 11.62
CA VAL A 112 9.18 7.84 12.16
C VAL A 112 9.33 9.26 11.59
N LYS A 113 10.55 9.76 11.39
CA LYS A 113 10.78 11.05 10.73
C LYS A 113 10.24 11.03 9.30
N ARG A 114 10.50 9.97 8.54
CA ARG A 114 9.99 9.80 7.17
C ARG A 114 8.46 9.75 7.14
N LEU A 115 7.83 8.98 8.01
CA LEU A 115 6.36 8.92 8.13
C LEU A 115 5.74 10.28 8.48
N ARG A 116 6.39 11.09 9.33
CA ARG A 116 5.93 12.47 9.61
C ARG A 116 6.02 13.39 8.41
N LEU A 117 6.99 13.20 7.52
CA LEU A 117 7.05 13.94 6.25
C LEU A 117 5.94 13.47 5.31
N MET A 118 5.71 12.16 5.21
CA MET A 118 4.60 11.61 4.42
C MET A 118 3.25 12.15 4.92
N ALA A 119 3.09 12.30 6.23
CA ALA A 119 1.88 12.85 6.85
C ALA A 119 1.52 14.28 6.43
N GLN A 120 2.41 14.98 5.73
CA GLN A 120 2.15 16.32 5.19
C GLN A 120 1.53 16.27 3.78
N HIS A 121 1.57 15.12 3.11
CA HIS A 121 1.10 14.96 1.73
C HIS A 121 -0.38 14.52 1.73
N PRO A 122 -1.26 15.09 0.88
CA PRO A 122 -2.67 14.70 0.84
C PRO A 122 -2.87 13.20 0.53
N HIS A 123 -2.13 12.67 -0.44
CA HIS A 123 -2.18 11.27 -0.82
C HIS A 123 -0.91 10.58 -0.33
N ARG A 124 -1.05 9.74 0.69
CA ARG A 124 0.08 9.05 1.33
C ARG A 124 -0.30 7.60 1.59
N LEU A 125 0.60 6.67 1.33
CA LEU A 125 0.35 5.25 1.58
C LEU A 125 1.63 4.52 1.98
N LEU A 126 1.56 3.71 3.03
CA LEU A 126 2.58 2.71 3.37
C LEU A 126 2.13 1.33 2.92
N VAL A 127 2.82 0.73 1.97
CA VAL A 127 2.54 -0.63 1.50
C VAL A 127 3.52 -1.60 2.15
N VAL A 128 2.98 -2.60 2.84
CA VAL A 128 3.76 -3.68 3.44
C VAL A 128 3.58 -4.93 2.60
N THR A 129 4.63 -5.41 1.92
CA THR A 129 4.57 -6.63 1.09
C THR A 129 4.70 -7.89 1.95
N SER A 130 3.67 -8.14 2.75
CA SER A 130 3.50 -9.34 3.57
C SER A 130 2.03 -9.45 4.00
N THR A 131 1.61 -10.64 4.44
CA THR A 131 0.30 -10.80 5.05
C THR A 131 0.30 -10.29 6.49
N LEU A 132 -0.86 -9.82 6.98
CA LEU A 132 -1.00 -9.43 8.38
C LEU A 132 -0.75 -10.62 9.33
N SER A 133 -1.12 -11.84 8.91
CA SER A 133 -0.90 -13.07 9.68
C SER A 133 0.59 -13.40 9.84
N GLN A 134 1.39 -13.23 8.79
CA GLN A 134 2.85 -13.38 8.85
C GLN A 134 3.47 -12.32 9.76
N MET A 135 3.05 -11.06 9.63
CA MET A 135 3.50 -9.98 10.51
C MET A 135 3.17 -10.22 11.99
N LYS A 136 2.05 -10.89 12.28
CA LYS A 136 1.59 -11.23 13.64
C LYS A 136 2.18 -12.53 14.18
N SER A 137 3.08 -13.17 13.44
CA SER A 137 3.73 -14.42 13.82
C SER A 137 5.19 -14.19 14.22
N PRO A 138 5.79 -15.06 15.07
CA PRO A 138 7.21 -14.98 15.39
C PRO A 138 8.07 -15.05 14.12
N HIS A 139 9.12 -14.23 14.08
CA HIS A 139 10.06 -14.19 12.96
C HIS A 139 11.32 -14.98 13.32
N ALA A 140 11.80 -15.84 12.42
CA ALA A 140 12.87 -16.80 12.71
C ALA A 140 14.20 -16.18 13.20
N HIS A 141 14.46 -14.92 12.85
CA HIS A 141 15.75 -14.26 13.06
C HIS A 141 15.68 -13.04 13.98
N THR A 142 14.60 -12.86 14.74
CA THR A 142 14.45 -11.70 15.62
C THR A 142 13.56 -12.00 16.83
N ASN A 143 13.96 -11.45 17.99
CA ASN A 143 13.20 -11.53 19.25
C ASN A 143 12.19 -10.37 19.39
N VAL A 144 11.87 -9.66 18.30
CA VAL A 144 10.85 -8.62 18.31
C VAL A 144 9.48 -9.26 18.53
N ASP A 145 8.78 -8.78 19.56
CA ASP A 145 7.38 -9.12 19.76
C ASP A 145 6.54 -8.66 18.55
N PRO A 146 5.93 -9.58 17.78
CA PRO A 146 5.12 -9.23 16.61
C PRO A 146 4.00 -8.22 16.92
N ASN A 147 3.52 -8.18 18.17
CA ASN A 147 2.54 -7.18 18.59
C ASN A 147 3.08 -5.76 18.52
N ARG A 148 4.38 -5.54 18.75
CA ARG A 148 4.98 -4.21 18.70
C ARG A 148 4.99 -3.65 17.29
N THR A 149 5.26 -4.49 16.28
CA THR A 149 5.17 -4.11 14.87
C THR A 149 3.74 -3.70 14.52
N MET A 150 2.75 -4.51 14.89
CA MET A 150 1.34 -4.18 14.67
C MET A 150 0.91 -2.90 15.39
N GLN A 151 1.29 -2.74 16.66
CA GLN A 151 1.00 -1.54 17.45
C GLN A 151 1.62 -0.29 16.82
N PHE A 152 2.82 -0.41 16.27
CA PHE A 152 3.48 0.68 15.54
C PHE A 152 2.72 1.07 14.28
N LEU A 153 2.25 0.10 13.48
CA LEU A 153 1.45 0.38 12.29
C LEU A 153 0.11 1.03 12.64
N VAL A 154 -0.57 0.55 13.67
CA VAL A 154 -1.82 1.16 14.16
C VAL A 154 -1.56 2.59 14.67
N ALA A 155 -0.45 2.83 15.37
CA ALA A 155 -0.07 4.17 15.81
C ALA A 155 0.26 5.09 14.62
N THR A 156 0.85 4.56 13.55
CA THR A 156 1.11 5.29 12.30
C THR A 156 -0.21 5.66 11.60
N LEU A 157 -1.14 4.71 11.50
CA LEU A 157 -2.47 4.92 10.93
C LEU A 157 -3.28 5.97 11.71
N VAL A 158 -3.40 5.82 13.02
CA VAL A 158 -4.27 6.69 13.83
C VAL A 158 -3.56 8.00 14.21
N GLY A 159 -2.29 7.93 14.59
CA GLY A 159 -1.56 9.08 15.14
C GLY A 159 -0.96 9.99 14.08
N LEU A 160 -0.51 9.44 12.94
CA LEU A 160 0.05 10.24 11.83
C LEU A 160 -0.91 10.32 10.64
N GLN A 161 -2.05 9.64 10.69
CA GLN A 161 -2.98 9.55 9.56
C GLN A 161 -2.29 9.07 8.28
N VAL A 162 -1.32 8.15 8.42
CA VAL A 162 -0.65 7.50 7.30
C VAL A 162 -1.26 6.10 7.15
N PRO A 163 -2.15 5.88 6.17
CA PRO A 163 -2.73 4.57 5.97
C PRO A 163 -1.65 3.57 5.57
N PHE A 164 -1.85 2.33 5.99
CA PHE A 164 -1.02 1.21 5.54
C PHE A 164 -1.90 0.08 5.01
N ILE A 165 -1.36 -0.66 4.05
CA ILE A 165 -2.00 -1.87 3.50
C ILE A 165 -0.98 -3.00 3.50
N CYS A 166 -1.44 -4.20 3.81
CA CYS A 166 -0.68 -5.44 3.65
C CYS A 166 -1.06 -6.06 2.31
N SER A 167 -0.12 -6.12 1.37
CA SER A 167 -0.42 -6.60 0.02
C SER A 167 -0.27 -8.11 -0.15
N GLU A 168 0.17 -8.83 0.89
CA GLU A 168 0.41 -10.28 0.89
C GLU A 168 1.59 -10.72 0.01
N THR A 169 1.56 -10.42 -1.29
CA THR A 169 2.61 -10.76 -2.25
C THR A 169 3.19 -9.51 -2.91
N HIS A 170 4.32 -9.71 -3.61
CA HIS A 170 4.96 -8.67 -4.41
C HIS A 170 4.06 -8.22 -5.56
N GLU A 171 3.42 -9.18 -6.22
CA GLU A 171 2.55 -8.97 -7.38
C GLU A 171 1.29 -8.20 -6.97
N LEU A 172 0.62 -8.60 -5.89
CA LEU A 172 -0.55 -7.87 -5.42
C LEU A 172 -0.18 -6.46 -4.93
N GLY A 173 1.02 -6.28 -4.38
CA GLY A 173 1.53 -4.97 -4.00
C GLY A 173 1.77 -4.06 -5.21
N GLU A 174 2.34 -4.60 -6.27
CA GLU A 174 2.58 -3.87 -7.52
C GLU A 174 1.26 -3.44 -8.18
N GLU A 175 0.27 -4.34 -8.25
CA GLU A 175 -1.05 -4.02 -8.77
C GLU A 175 -1.74 -2.92 -7.96
N LEU A 176 -1.70 -3.06 -6.63
CA LEU A 176 -2.32 -2.10 -5.71
C LEU A 176 -1.66 -0.72 -5.80
N VAL A 177 -0.33 -0.65 -5.82
CA VAL A 177 0.38 0.62 -5.95
C VAL A 177 0.10 1.25 -7.30
N GLY A 178 0.10 0.46 -8.38
CA GLY A 178 -0.22 0.96 -9.71
C GLY A 178 -1.63 1.54 -9.80
N SER A 179 -2.62 0.83 -9.26
CA SER A 179 -4.02 1.27 -9.20
C SER A 179 -4.19 2.53 -8.34
N TYR A 180 -3.55 2.57 -7.16
CA TYR A 180 -3.58 3.73 -6.28
C TYR A 180 -3.03 4.99 -6.95
N LEU A 181 -1.83 4.91 -7.55
CA LEU A 181 -1.21 6.03 -8.25
C LEU A 181 -2.06 6.48 -9.45
N TYR A 182 -2.64 5.54 -10.18
CA TYR A 182 -3.56 5.83 -11.27
C TYR A 182 -4.77 6.64 -10.80
N GLN A 183 -5.45 6.18 -9.75
CA GLN A 183 -6.64 6.84 -9.22
C GLN A 183 -6.33 8.23 -8.64
N VAL A 184 -5.20 8.39 -7.94
CA VAL A 184 -4.79 9.71 -7.43
C VAL A 184 -4.61 10.70 -8.57
N HIS A 185 -3.92 10.30 -9.65
CA HIS A 185 -3.77 11.15 -10.83
C HIS A 185 -5.12 11.46 -11.49
N LEU A 186 -5.97 10.45 -11.67
CA LEU A 186 -7.29 10.62 -12.26
C LEU A 186 -8.13 11.63 -11.47
N TYR A 187 -8.22 11.47 -10.15
CA TYR A 187 -8.99 12.39 -9.31
C TYR A 187 -8.41 13.80 -9.33
N HIS A 188 -7.10 13.95 -9.33
CA HIS A 188 -6.48 15.27 -9.48
C HIS A 188 -6.82 15.91 -10.85
N TRP A 189 -6.82 15.13 -11.92
CA TRP A 189 -7.20 15.60 -13.25
C TRP A 189 -8.69 16.00 -13.29
N LEU A 190 -9.58 15.18 -12.74
CA LEU A 190 -11.01 15.48 -12.68
C LEU A 190 -11.31 16.76 -11.87
N GLU A 191 -10.64 16.96 -10.73
CA GLU A 191 -10.77 18.16 -9.92
C GLU A 191 -10.29 19.42 -10.65
N SER A 192 -9.15 19.35 -11.32
CA SER A 192 -8.59 20.49 -12.07
C SER A 192 -9.39 20.87 -13.31
N HIS A 193 -10.36 20.03 -13.72
CA HIS A 193 -11.22 20.25 -14.87
C HIS A 193 -12.72 20.32 -14.49
N ASP A 194 -13.04 20.61 -13.23
CA ASP A 194 -14.42 20.82 -12.73
C ASP A 194 -15.37 19.61 -12.88
N TYR A 195 -14.82 18.40 -12.92
CA TYR A 195 -15.61 17.16 -12.87
C TYR A 195 -15.91 16.69 -11.44
N GLY A 196 -15.14 17.17 -10.44
CA GLY A 196 -15.29 16.80 -9.02
C GLY A 196 -14.64 15.47 -8.63
N ARG A 197 -14.66 15.14 -7.34
CA ARG A 197 -14.16 13.88 -6.76
C ARG A 197 -15.33 12.96 -6.39
N PHE A 198 -15.78 12.12 -7.31
CA PHE A 198 -16.82 11.15 -6.97
C PHE A 198 -16.54 9.79 -7.59
N LEU A 199 -16.60 8.76 -6.75
CA LEU A 199 -17.22 7.49 -7.13
C LEU A 199 -18.72 7.78 -7.11
N SER A 200 -19.32 8.14 -8.24
CA SER A 200 -20.78 8.15 -8.30
C SER A 200 -21.28 6.70 -8.33
N ASP A 201 -22.52 6.44 -7.91
CA ASP A 201 -23.13 5.10 -7.95
C ASP A 201 -23.19 4.49 -9.37
N HIS A 202 -22.78 5.25 -10.40
CA HIS A 202 -22.69 4.83 -11.79
C HIS A 202 -21.24 4.61 -12.28
N ASP A 203 -20.22 4.78 -11.43
CA ASP A 203 -18.79 4.68 -11.79
C ASP A 203 -18.14 3.31 -11.43
N LEU A 204 -18.93 2.34 -10.97
CA LEU A 204 -18.49 0.96 -10.66
C LEU A 204 -19.39 -0.10 -11.29
#